data_AF-A0AAD5JU26-F1
#
_entry.id   AF-A0AAD5JU26-F1
#
_cell.length_a   1.000
_cell.length_b   1.000
_cell.length_c   1.000
_cell.angle_alpha   90.00
_cell.angle_beta   90.00
_cell.angle_gamma   90.00
#
_symmetry.space_group_name_H-M   'P 1'
#
loop_
_entity.id
_entity.type
_entity.pdbx_description
1 polymer ?
#
loop_
_entity_poly.entity_id
_entity_poly.type
_entity_poly.pdbx_seq_one_letter_code
_entity_poly.pdbx_strand_id
1 'polypeptide(L)'
;MYNLDRLISTLVASLIISFSFWDLSYGVTDRKNRIFLFLPIVFLEIIMRNRNIFVMSILCVTMVGYLLQYRLSTVTLFESLFVASTLNPGLIIFVLFSSILVTTESTPDFWSSWLYWRDLIHYFIESLIVNELVDTHNICNKENYISFKSPPDQTSGEYLMAFFNEIGASG
;
A
#
# COMPACT_ATOMS: atom_id res chain seq x y z
N MET A 1 9.44 -24.83 24.97
CA MET A 1 8.72 -25.51 23.87
C MET A 1 8.84 -24.61 22.65
N TYR A 2 9.69 -24.98 21.69
CA TYR A 2 9.80 -24.23 20.44
C TYR A 2 8.53 -24.46 19.63
N ASN A 3 7.87 -23.38 19.20
CA ASN A 3 6.62 -23.45 18.44
C ASN A 3 6.91 -24.13 17.10
N LEU A 4 6.58 -25.42 17.02
CA LEU A 4 6.81 -26.27 15.85
C LEU A 4 6.24 -25.65 14.58
N ASP A 5 5.08 -24.99 14.68
CA ASP A 5 4.45 -24.24 13.60
C ASP A 5 5.32 -23.10 13.07
N ARG A 6 6.02 -22.40 13.97
CA ARG A 6 6.90 -21.29 13.59
C ARG A 6 8.15 -21.79 12.86
N LEU A 7 8.66 -22.97 13.25
CA LEU A 7 9.81 -23.63 12.63
C LEU A 7 9.45 -24.21 11.25
N ILE A 8 8.26 -24.80 11.12
CA ILE A 8 7.76 -25.31 9.83
C ILE A 8 7.56 -24.13 8.86
N SER A 9 6.98 -23.02 9.32
CA SER A 9 6.78 -21.84 8.48
C SER A 9 8.10 -21.24 7.96
N THR A 10 9.15 -21.20 8.77
CA THR A 10 10.48 -20.68 8.35
C THR A 10 11.18 -21.64 7.39
N LEU A 11 11.06 -22.96 7.61
CA LEU A 11 11.64 -23.96 6.71
C LEU A 11 10.95 -23.97 5.34
N VAL A 12 9.63 -23.82 5.28
CA VAL A 12 8.88 -23.74 4.02
C VAL A 12 9.22 -22.45 3.27
N ALA A 13 9.30 -21.31 3.97
CA ALA A 13 9.70 -20.05 3.37
C ALA A 13 11.12 -20.13 2.78
N SER A 14 12.11 -20.59 3.55
CA SER A 14 13.50 -20.75 3.08
C SER A 14 13.65 -21.71 1.89
N LEU A 15 12.81 -22.74 1.80
CA LEU A 15 12.83 -23.68 0.67
C LEU A 15 12.23 -23.07 -0.61
N ILE A 16 11.11 -22.35 -0.52
CA ILE A 16 10.50 -21.63 -1.66
C ILE A 16 11.45 -20.54 -2.18
N ILE A 17 12.13 -19.84 -1.26
CA ILE A 17 13.17 -18.85 -1.56
C ILE A 17 14.31 -19.50 -2.33
N SER A 18 14.83 -20.63 -1.84
CA SER A 18 15.93 -21.36 -2.48
C SER A 18 15.56 -21.85 -3.88
N PHE A 19 14.32 -22.33 -4.07
CA PHE A 19 13.82 -22.79 -5.36
C PHE A 19 13.64 -21.64 -6.37
N SER A 20 13.32 -20.44 -5.90
CA SER A 20 13.20 -19.23 -6.72
C SER A 20 14.55 -18.73 -7.30
N PHE A 21 15.68 -19.15 -6.71
CA PHE A 21 17.02 -18.75 -7.14
C PHE A 21 17.77 -19.83 -7.92
N TRP A 22 17.15 -20.99 -8.15
CA TRP A 22 17.82 -22.16 -8.74
C TRP A 22 18.31 -21.92 -10.18
N ASP A 23 17.61 -21.08 -10.96
CA ASP A 23 17.90 -20.90 -12.39
C ASP A 23 18.58 -19.55 -12.74
N LEU A 24 18.98 -18.73 -11.75
CA LEU A 24 19.68 -17.48 -12.02
C LEU A 24 21.18 -17.73 -12.27
N SER A 25 21.73 -17.21 -13.36
CA SER A 25 23.17 -17.23 -13.65
C SER A 25 23.98 -16.31 -12.71
N TYR A 26 25.32 -16.41 -12.72
CA TYR A 26 26.22 -15.68 -11.81
C TYR A 26 26.56 -14.24 -12.27
N GLY A 27 25.72 -13.63 -13.11
CA GLY A 27 25.91 -12.28 -13.62
C GLY A 27 25.80 -11.19 -12.54
N VAL A 28 26.40 -10.02 -12.78
CA VAL A 28 26.23 -8.84 -11.89
C VAL A 28 24.80 -8.33 -11.86
N THR A 29 24.03 -8.50 -12.94
CA THR A 29 22.60 -8.16 -13.03
C THR A 29 21.77 -9.14 -12.22
N ASP A 30 22.08 -10.44 -12.30
CA ASP A 30 21.40 -11.50 -11.56
C ASP A 30 21.65 -11.40 -10.05
N ARG A 31 22.85 -11.00 -9.64
CA ARG A 31 23.17 -10.71 -8.24
C ARG A 31 22.40 -9.53 -7.67
N LYS A 32 22.15 -8.49 -8.47
CA LYS A 32 21.30 -7.37 -8.06
C LYS A 32 19.83 -7.81 -7.89
N ASN A 33 19.30 -8.58 -8.82
CA ASN A 33 17.95 -9.14 -8.72
C ASN A 33 17.79 -10.05 -7.49
N ARG A 34 18.80 -10.85 -7.15
CA ARG A 34 18.81 -11.66 -5.92
C ARG A 34 18.69 -10.79 -4.67
N ILE A 35 19.50 -9.75 -4.54
CA ILE A 35 19.46 -8.86 -3.36
C ILE A 35 18.12 -8.13 -3.24
N PHE A 36 17.56 -7.65 -4.36
CA PHE A 36 16.23 -7.03 -4.39
C PHE A 36 15.11 -7.97 -3.93
N LEU A 37 15.27 -9.29 -4.14
CA LEU A 37 14.30 -10.30 -3.72
C LEU A 37 14.49 -10.74 -2.26
N PHE A 38 15.73 -10.80 -1.76
CA PHE A 38 16.02 -11.20 -0.37
C PHE A 38 15.67 -10.11 0.66
N LEU A 39 15.93 -8.84 0.33
CA LEU A 39 15.77 -7.71 1.26
C LEU A 39 14.33 -7.55 1.79
N PRO A 40 13.27 -7.59 0.98
CA PRO A 40 11.90 -7.51 1.50
C PRO A 40 11.55 -8.71 2.39
N ILE A 41 12.07 -9.91 2.09
CA ILE A 41 11.75 -11.15 2.82
C ILE A 41 12.42 -11.20 4.21
N VAL A 42 13.68 -10.77 4.33
CA VAL A 42 14.34 -10.64 5.64
C VAL A 42 13.68 -9.55 6.47
N PHE A 43 13.27 -8.44 5.83
CA PHE A 43 12.52 -7.38 6.50
C PHE A 43 11.16 -7.89 7.01
N LEU A 44 10.51 -8.79 6.26
CA LEU A 44 9.28 -9.48 6.64
C LEU A 44 9.45 -10.39 7.86
N GLU A 45 10.49 -11.20 7.96
CA GLU A 45 10.70 -12.05 9.14
C GLU A 45 10.88 -11.24 10.44
N ILE A 46 11.47 -10.05 10.34
CA ILE A 46 11.65 -9.12 11.46
C ILE A 46 10.30 -8.44 11.83
N ILE A 47 9.47 -8.14 10.84
CA ILE A 47 8.17 -7.47 10.94
C ILE A 47 7.04 -8.41 11.42
N MET A 48 7.11 -9.71 11.13
CA MET A 48 6.14 -10.74 11.52
C MET A 48 6.08 -11.05 13.04
N ARG A 49 6.70 -10.21 13.88
CA ARG A 49 6.73 -10.38 15.33
C ARG A 49 5.46 -9.91 16.04
N ASN A 50 4.68 -9.02 15.43
CA ASN A 50 3.44 -8.47 16.00
C ASN A 50 2.21 -8.77 15.13
N ARG A 51 1.07 -9.05 15.77
CA ARG A 51 -0.19 -9.47 15.10
C ARG A 51 -0.78 -8.40 14.17
N ASN A 52 -0.71 -7.12 14.55
CA ASN A 52 -1.23 -6.01 13.72
C ASN A 52 -0.36 -5.80 12.46
N ILE A 53 0.94 -6.03 12.62
CA ILE A 53 1.94 -5.88 11.57
C ILE A 53 1.86 -7.03 10.54
N PHE A 54 1.33 -8.20 10.92
CA PHE A 54 1.18 -9.37 10.05
C PHE A 54 0.31 -9.12 8.81
N VAL A 55 -0.81 -8.40 8.94
CA VAL A 55 -1.72 -8.14 7.81
C VAL A 55 -1.10 -7.14 6.83
N MET A 56 -0.52 -6.06 7.34
CA MET A 56 0.25 -5.10 6.56
C MET A 56 1.40 -5.78 5.80
N SER A 57 2.07 -6.74 6.44
CA SER A 57 3.21 -7.45 5.85
C SER A 57 2.78 -8.35 4.67
N ILE A 58 1.64 -9.05 4.79
CA ILE A 58 1.04 -9.83 3.69
C ILE A 58 0.65 -8.93 2.51
N LEU A 59 0.02 -7.78 2.79
CA LEU A 59 -0.35 -6.81 1.75
C LEU A 59 0.90 -6.23 1.06
N CYS A 60 1.98 -6.00 1.81
CA CYS A 60 3.27 -5.57 1.25
C CYS A 60 3.88 -6.65 0.33
N VAL A 61 3.88 -7.92 0.75
CA VAL A 61 4.38 -9.04 -0.07
C VAL A 61 3.60 -9.17 -1.37
N THR A 62 2.28 -9.15 -1.28
CA THR A 62 1.40 -9.30 -2.44
C THR A 62 1.56 -8.11 -3.40
N MET A 63 1.72 -6.89 -2.89
CA MET A 63 2.05 -5.71 -3.69
C MET A 63 3.41 -5.87 -4.41
N VAL A 64 4.49 -6.22 -3.69
CA VAL A 64 5.83 -6.41 -4.30
C VAL A 64 5.83 -7.54 -5.33
N GLY A 65 5.12 -8.63 -5.05
CA GLY A 65 4.92 -9.74 -5.99
C GLY A 65 4.20 -9.31 -7.26
N TYR A 66 3.13 -8.50 -7.14
CA TYR A 66 2.40 -7.96 -8.27
C TYR A 66 3.26 -7.03 -9.14
N LEU A 67 4.06 -6.15 -8.52
CA LEU A 67 5.00 -5.28 -9.22
C LEU A 67 6.06 -6.09 -10.01
N LEU A 68 6.57 -7.17 -9.41
CA LEU A 68 7.53 -8.06 -10.07
C LEU A 68 6.90 -8.77 -11.26
N GLN A 69 5.70 -9.34 -11.10
CA GLN A 69 4.99 -10.02 -12.18
C GLN A 69 4.71 -9.09 -13.35
N TYR A 70 4.27 -7.85 -13.08
CA TYR A 70 4.07 -6.84 -14.11
C TYR A 70 5.37 -6.52 -14.87
N ARG A 71 6.50 -6.36 -14.15
CA ARG A 71 7.80 -6.12 -14.79
C ARG A 71 8.18 -7.28 -15.70
N LEU A 72 8.05 -8.51 -15.22
CA LEU A 72 8.35 -9.71 -16.00
C LEU A 72 7.45 -9.82 -17.24
N SER A 73 6.15 -9.52 -17.10
CA SER A 73 5.24 -9.56 -18.25
C SER A 73 5.60 -8.54 -19.31
N THR A 74 6.01 -7.31 -18.94
CA THR A 74 6.45 -6.31 -19.93
C THR A 74 7.71 -6.74 -20.67
N VAL A 75 8.64 -7.44 -20.02
CA VAL A 75 9.86 -7.96 -20.68
C VAL A 75 9.52 -9.10 -21.64
N THR A 76 8.50 -9.90 -21.36
CA THR A 76 8.08 -10.98 -22.26
C THR A 76 7.24 -10.49 -23.45
N LEU A 77 6.49 -9.40 -23.29
CA LEU A 77 5.58 -8.89 -24.33
C LEU A 77 6.27 -8.01 -25.37
N PHE A 78 7.39 -7.38 -25.01
CA PHE A 78 8.11 -6.45 -25.88
C PHE A 78 9.54 -6.93 -26.14
N GLU A 79 9.91 -7.05 -27.41
CA GLU A 79 11.25 -7.47 -27.83
C GLU A 79 12.33 -6.40 -27.54
N SER A 80 11.91 -5.13 -27.40
CA SER A 80 12.80 -4.02 -27.08
C SER A 80 12.78 -3.68 -25.59
N LEU A 81 13.96 -3.82 -24.95
CA LEU A 81 14.15 -3.49 -23.54
C LEU A 81 13.87 -2.01 -23.22
N PHE A 82 14.07 -1.13 -24.20
CA PHE A 82 13.76 0.30 -24.08
C PHE A 82 12.24 0.51 -23.95
N VAL A 83 11.45 -0.12 -24.83
CA VAL A 83 9.98 0.00 -24.81
C VAL A 83 9.39 -0.61 -23.54
N ALA A 84 9.89 -1.78 -23.12
CA ALA A 84 9.47 -2.41 -21.85
C ALA A 84 9.76 -1.51 -20.63
N SER A 85 10.90 -0.81 -20.64
CA SER A 85 11.28 0.10 -19.55
C SER A 85 10.43 1.36 -19.50
N THR A 86 9.99 1.88 -20.65
CA THR A 86 9.11 3.04 -20.75
C THR A 86 7.68 2.75 -20.31
N LEU A 87 7.21 1.51 -20.42
CA LEU A 87 5.87 1.10 -19.96
C LEU A 87 5.80 0.78 -18.46
N ASN A 88 6.95 0.57 -17.82
CA ASN A 88 7.01 0.38 -16.37
C ASN A 88 6.37 1.49 -15.52
N PRO A 89 6.59 2.78 -15.80
CA PRO A 89 5.86 3.85 -15.10
C PRO A 89 4.35 3.85 -15.34
N GLY A 90 3.80 3.02 -16.25
CA GLY A 90 2.34 2.87 -16.40
C GLY A 90 1.62 2.43 -15.12
N LEU A 91 2.33 1.75 -14.21
CA LEU A 91 1.80 1.42 -12.88
C LEU A 91 1.53 2.64 -12.00
N ILE A 92 2.16 3.78 -12.27
CA ILE A 92 1.95 5.03 -11.52
C ILE A 92 0.50 5.52 -11.68
N ILE A 93 -0.18 5.14 -12.77
CA ILE A 93 -1.59 5.49 -12.97
C ILE A 93 -2.45 4.91 -11.85
N PHE A 94 -2.16 3.71 -11.35
CA PHE A 94 -2.89 3.12 -10.23
C PHE A 94 -2.68 3.90 -8.92
N VAL A 95 -1.49 4.47 -8.71
CA VAL A 95 -1.21 5.33 -7.54
C VAL A 95 -2.12 6.56 -7.52
N LEU A 96 -2.49 7.11 -8.68
CA LEU A 96 -3.40 8.26 -8.77
C LEU A 96 -4.81 7.95 -8.26
N PHE A 97 -5.22 6.69 -8.32
CA PHE A 97 -6.52 6.23 -7.80
C PHE A 97 -6.42 5.69 -6.37
N SER A 98 -5.27 5.83 -5.71
CA SER A 98 -5.10 5.39 -4.34
C SER A 98 -5.89 6.25 -3.34
N SER A 99 -6.35 5.61 -2.27
CA SER A 99 -7.30 6.15 -1.27
C SER A 99 -6.92 7.52 -0.70
N ILE A 100 -5.61 7.81 -0.60
CA ILE A 100 -5.12 9.06 0.00
C ILE A 100 -5.37 10.28 -0.88
N LEU A 101 -5.46 10.09 -2.20
CA LEU A 101 -5.59 11.18 -3.16
C LEU A 101 -7.04 11.39 -3.60
N VAL A 102 -7.86 10.34 -3.58
CA VAL A 102 -9.22 10.37 -4.13
C VAL A 102 -10.17 9.51 -3.27
N THR A 103 -11.29 10.09 -2.86
CA THR A 103 -12.38 9.40 -2.17
C THR A 103 -13.28 8.66 -3.16
N THR A 104 -13.98 7.61 -2.72
CA THR A 104 -14.96 6.86 -3.55
C THR A 104 -15.92 7.77 -4.29
N GLU A 105 -16.41 8.79 -3.59
CA GLU A 105 -17.41 9.75 -4.07
C GLU A 105 -16.89 10.69 -5.16
N SER A 106 -15.57 10.92 -5.23
CA SER A 106 -14.96 11.80 -6.23
C SER A 106 -14.41 11.06 -7.46
N THR A 107 -14.44 9.72 -7.44
CA THR A 107 -14.03 8.91 -8.60
C THR A 107 -15.17 8.77 -9.63
N PRO A 108 -14.91 8.94 -10.94
CA PRO A 108 -15.91 8.67 -11.96
C PRO A 108 -16.44 7.22 -11.88
N ASP A 109 -17.75 7.03 -12.06
CA ASP A 109 -18.45 5.74 -11.90
C ASP A 109 -17.78 4.55 -12.63
N PHE A 110 -17.22 4.84 -13.82
CA PHE A 110 -16.50 3.84 -14.61
C PHE A 110 -15.34 3.21 -13.83
N TRP A 111 -14.52 4.00 -13.13
CA TRP A 111 -13.35 3.51 -12.40
C TRP A 111 -13.71 3.01 -11.01
N SER A 112 -14.67 3.65 -10.34
CA SER A 112 -15.16 3.25 -9.02
C SER A 112 -15.70 1.81 -8.99
N SER A 113 -16.36 1.40 -10.07
CA SER A 113 -17.01 0.08 -10.15
C SER A 113 -16.06 -1.11 -10.11
N TRP A 114 -14.81 -0.95 -10.58
CA TRP A 114 -13.88 -2.09 -10.74
C TRP A 114 -12.43 -1.77 -10.41
N LEU A 115 -11.93 -0.60 -10.81
CA LEU A 115 -10.52 -0.26 -10.63
C LEU A 115 -10.22 0.01 -9.17
N TYR A 116 -11.11 0.72 -8.47
CA TYR A 116 -10.98 1.02 -7.04
C TYR A 116 -10.81 -0.26 -6.20
N TRP A 117 -11.65 -1.28 -6.44
CA TRP A 117 -11.60 -2.55 -5.71
C TRP A 117 -10.45 -3.49 -6.12
N ARG A 118 -9.85 -3.26 -7.29
CA ARG A 118 -8.77 -4.10 -7.82
C ARG A 118 -7.38 -3.52 -7.55
N ASP A 119 -7.29 -2.27 -7.12
CA ASP A 119 -6.01 -1.63 -6.84
C ASP A 119 -5.38 -2.15 -5.54
N LEU A 120 -4.28 -2.89 -5.66
CA LEU A 120 -3.52 -3.35 -4.48
C LEU A 120 -2.84 -2.21 -3.73
N ILE A 121 -2.54 -1.09 -4.39
CA ILE A 121 -1.89 0.08 -3.77
C ILE A 121 -2.85 0.76 -2.81
N HIS A 122 -4.13 0.85 -3.17
CA HIS A 122 -5.21 1.30 -2.30
C HIS A 122 -5.20 0.58 -0.94
N TYR A 123 -5.26 -0.76 -0.96
CA TYR A 123 -5.29 -1.57 0.27
C TYR A 123 -4.00 -1.50 1.08
N PHE A 124 -2.85 -1.42 0.40
CA PHE A 124 -1.57 -1.27 1.09
C PHE A 124 -1.52 0.04 1.88
N ILE A 125 -1.92 1.16 1.26
CA ILE A 125 -1.95 2.47 1.92
C ILE A 125 -2.97 2.51 3.06
N GLU A 126 -4.17 1.96 2.86
CA GLU A 126 -5.16 1.85 3.93
C GLU A 126 -4.61 1.08 5.13
N SER A 127 -3.92 -0.03 4.88
CA SER A 127 -3.31 -0.83 5.95
C SER A 127 -2.20 -0.10 6.71
N LEU A 128 -1.41 0.73 6.02
CA LEU A 128 -0.39 1.58 6.64
C LEU A 128 -1.02 2.62 7.56
N ILE A 129 -2.06 3.30 7.08
CA ILE A 129 -2.76 4.32 7.85
C ILE A 129 -3.40 3.69 9.08
N VAL A 130 -4.14 2.58 8.94
CA VAL A 130 -4.76 1.91 10.08
C VAL A 130 -3.71 1.43 11.09
N ASN A 131 -2.57 0.91 10.63
CA ASN A 131 -1.52 0.44 11.54
C ASN A 131 -0.92 1.56 12.41
N GLU A 132 -0.71 2.76 11.85
CA GLU A 132 -0.14 3.88 12.59
C GLU A 132 -1.19 4.66 13.41
N LEU A 133 -2.42 4.78 12.89
CA LEU A 133 -3.46 5.59 13.52
C LEU A 133 -4.29 4.85 14.56
N VAL A 134 -4.31 3.51 14.58
CA VAL A 134 -5.19 2.74 15.48
C VAL A 134 -4.98 3.05 16.97
N ASP A 135 -3.74 3.25 17.41
CA ASP A 135 -3.40 3.51 18.82
C ASP A 135 -3.04 5.00 19.09
N THR A 136 -3.20 5.87 18.08
CA THR A 136 -2.86 7.29 18.20
C THR A 136 -4.04 8.08 18.77
N HIS A 137 -3.95 8.45 20.05
CA HIS A 137 -4.93 9.35 20.68
C HIS A 137 -4.57 10.82 20.37
N ASN A 138 -5.34 11.45 19.50
CA ASN A 138 -5.18 12.84 19.11
C ASN A 138 -5.74 13.80 20.18
N ILE A 139 -4.91 14.19 21.16
CA ILE A 139 -5.28 15.24 22.12
C ILE A 139 -5.17 16.60 21.41
N CYS A 140 -6.31 17.16 21.00
CA CYS A 140 -6.37 18.49 20.37
C CYS A 140 -6.02 19.60 21.38
N ASN A 141 -4.83 20.21 21.23
CA ASN A 141 -4.45 21.39 22.01
C ASN A 141 -5.13 22.66 21.47
N LYS A 142 -5.28 23.69 22.32
CA LYS A 142 -5.93 24.98 21.99
C LYS A 142 -5.32 25.69 20.78
N GLU A 143 -4.06 25.39 20.46
CA GLU A 143 -3.33 25.93 19.30
C GLU A 143 -3.69 25.24 17.97
N ASN A 144 -4.28 24.05 18.01
CA ASN A 144 -4.70 23.28 16.83
C ASN A 144 -6.13 23.63 16.38
N TYR A 145 -6.83 24.51 17.10
CA TYR A 145 -8.17 24.96 16.70
C TYR A 145 -8.05 26.15 15.75
N ILE A 146 -8.65 26.02 14.58
CA ILE A 146 -8.85 27.14 13.67
C ILE A 146 -10.07 27.91 14.16
N SER A 147 -9.84 29.10 14.73
CA SER A 147 -10.92 30.01 15.09
C SER A 147 -11.32 30.84 13.86
N PHE A 148 -12.56 30.68 13.42
CA PHE A 148 -13.15 31.52 12.38
C PHE A 148 -14.29 32.35 12.98
N LYS A 149 -14.52 33.54 12.44
CA LYS A 149 -15.60 34.42 12.85
C LYS A 149 -16.76 34.26 11.86
N SER A 150 -17.93 33.88 12.37
CA SER A 150 -19.15 33.78 11.56
C SER A 150 -19.53 35.14 10.95
N PRO A 151 -20.15 35.18 9.76
CA PRO A 151 -20.74 36.40 9.21
C PRO A 151 -21.73 37.06 10.19
N PRO A 152 -21.92 38.39 10.12
CA PRO A 152 -23.01 39.02 10.84
C PRO A 152 -24.33 38.36 10.41
N ASP A 153 -25.17 38.01 11.39
CA ASP A 153 -26.49 37.37 11.26
C ASP A 153 -26.55 35.82 11.24
N GLN A 154 -25.43 35.09 11.42
CA GLN A 154 -25.46 33.62 11.54
C GLN A 154 -24.69 33.09 12.77
N THR A 155 -25.20 32.02 13.40
CA THR A 155 -24.47 31.29 14.44
C THR A 155 -23.34 30.46 13.85
N SER A 156 -22.25 30.24 14.61
CA SER A 156 -21.12 29.41 14.14
C SER A 156 -21.56 28.00 13.77
N GLY A 157 -22.58 27.46 14.43
CA GLY A 157 -23.18 26.16 14.11
C GLY A 157 -23.96 26.16 12.79
N GLU A 158 -24.77 27.20 12.53
CA GLU A 158 -25.50 27.31 11.26
C GLU A 158 -24.59 27.49 10.05
N TYR A 159 -23.52 28.28 10.19
CA TYR A 159 -22.53 28.44 9.14
C TYR A 159 -21.81 27.12 8.84
N LEU A 160 -21.44 26.37 9.88
CA LEU A 160 -20.75 25.09 9.72
C LEU A 160 -21.66 23.95 9.25
N MET A 161 -22.98 24.01 9.44
CA MET A 161 -23.89 22.97 8.96
C MET A 161 -23.81 22.77 7.44
N ALA A 162 -23.63 23.86 6.68
CA ALA A 162 -23.44 23.76 5.23
C ALA A 162 -22.19 22.95 4.87
N PHE A 163 -21.09 23.19 5.60
CA PHE A 163 -19.84 22.45 5.42
C PHE A 163 -19.98 20.99 5.84
N PHE A 164 -20.54 20.72 7.03
CA PHE A 164 -20.73 19.35 7.53
C PHE A 164 -21.61 18.48 6.62
N ASN A 165 -22.65 19.08 6.02
CA ASN A 165 -23.49 18.40 5.04
C ASN A 165 -22.75 18.08 3.72
N GLU A 166 -21.74 18.86 3.36
CA GLU A 166 -20.94 18.67 2.14
C GLU A 166 -19.85 17.60 2.32
N ILE A 167 -19.21 17.55 3.50
CA ILE A 167 -18.15 16.57 3.80
C ILE A 167 -18.66 15.26 4.43
N GLY A 168 -19.97 15.11 4.61
CA GLY A 168 -20.58 13.89 5.17
C GLY A 168 -20.20 13.60 6.64
N ALA A 169 -19.66 14.59 7.35
CA ALA A 169 -19.29 14.47 8.75
C ALA A 169 -20.48 14.88 9.62
N SER A 170 -21.20 13.90 10.18
CA SER A 170 -22.17 14.16 11.24
C SER A 170 -21.41 14.51 12.52
N GLY A 171 -21.61 15.74 13.02
CA GLY A 171 -21.00 16.24 14.26
C GLY A 171 -21.36 15.44 15.51
#